data_AF-A0A956NJ42-F1
#
_entry.id   AF-A0A956NJ42-F1
#
_cell.length_a   1.000
_cell.length_b   1.000
_cell.length_c   1.000
_cell.angle_alpha   90.00
_cell.angle_beta   90.00
_cell.angle_gamma   90.00
#
_symmetry.space_group_name_H-M   'P 1'
#
loop_
_entity.id
_entity.type
_entity.pdbx_description
1 polymer ?
#
loop_
_entity_poly.entity_id
_entity_poly.type
_entity_poly.pdbx_seq_one_letter_code
_entity_poly.pdbx_strand_id
1 'polypeptide(L)' 'MTRKVVFRPEAEAEILEARTFRRAVVRNFPYAIFYRVLDAEIVILAVMRGRRDPSRWQGRNG' A
#
# COMPACT_ATOMS: atom_id res chain seq x y z
N MET A 1 14.14 -16.25 -2.43
CA MET A 1 13.85 -14.83 -2.12
C MET A 1 12.97 -14.79 -0.88
N THR A 2 13.55 -14.57 0.30
CA THR A 2 12.83 -14.62 1.57
C THR A 2 12.05 -13.32 1.77
N ARG A 3 10.72 -13.38 1.72
CA ARG A 3 9.87 -12.22 2.04
C ARG A 3 9.77 -12.10 3.55
N LYS A 4 10.38 -11.06 4.13
CA LYS A 4 10.25 -10.70 5.54
C LYS A 4 9.28 -9.52 5.66
N VAL A 5 8.27 -9.66 6.51
CA VAL A 5 7.43 -8.53 6.93
C VAL A 5 8.07 -7.96 8.19
N VAL A 6 8.37 -6.65 8.18
CA VAL A 6 8.98 -5.94 9.32
C VAL A 6 8.01 -4.85 9.76
N PHE A 7 7.80 -4.72 11.07
CA PHE A 7 7.01 -3.63 11.64
C PHE A 7 7.95 -2.45 11.94
N ARG A 8 7.73 -1.30 11.30
CA ARG A 8 8.56 -0.09 11.39
C ARG A 8 7.70 1.16 11.58
N PRO A 9 7.20 1.44 12.79
CA PRO A 9 6.38 2.62 13.05
C PRO A 9 7.13 3.94 12.76
N GLU A 10 8.45 3.97 12.91
CA GLU A 10 9.29 5.13 12.64
C GLU A 10 9.34 5.57 11.16
N ALA A 11 8.92 4.71 10.23
CA ALA A 11 8.87 5.04 8.80
C ALA A 11 7.75 6.02 8.45
N GLU A 12 6.87 6.39 9.38
CA GLU A 12 5.75 7.31 9.15
C GLU A 12 6.21 8.66 8.56
N ALA A 13 7.27 9.25 9.10
CA ALA A 13 7.81 10.52 8.63
C ALA A 13 8.36 10.41 7.19
N GLU A 14 9.15 9.37 6.91
CA GLU A 14 9.71 9.09 5.57
C GLU A 14 8.61 8.87 4.53
N ILE A 15 7.53 8.17 4.92
CA ILE A 15 6.36 7.93 4.06
C ILE A 15 5.62 9.24 3.77
N LEU A 16 5.49 10.13 4.76
CA LEU A 16 4.78 11.40 4.64
C LEU A 16 5.56 12.40 3.77
N GLU A 17 6.89 12.43 3.90
CA GLU A 17 7.77 13.26 3.07
C GLU A 17 7.82 12.78 1.61
N ALA A 18 7.62 11.49 1.37
CA ALA A 18 7.58 10.94 0.02
C ALA A 18 6.43 11.59 -0.78
N ARG A 19 6.77 12.30 -1.86
CA ARG A 19 5.79 13.09 -2.65
C ARG A 19 4.89 12.29 -3.61
N THR A 20 5.31 11.11 -4.08
CA THR A 20 4.54 10.32 -5.08
C THR A 20 4.33 8.84 -4.72
N PHE A 21 3.07 8.41 -4.54
CA PHE A 21 2.75 6.99 -4.33
C PHE A 21 2.60 6.27 -5.66
N ARG A 22 3.02 5.00 -5.69
CA ARG A 22 2.89 4.14 -6.87
C ARG A 22 1.81 3.11 -6.64
N ARG A 23 1.16 2.70 -7.73
CA ARG A 23 0.14 1.65 -7.75
C ARG A 23 0.55 0.54 -8.71
N ALA A 24 0.64 -0.69 -8.20
CA ALA A 24 0.80 -1.89 -9.04
C ALA A 24 -0.51 -2.68 -9.05
N VAL A 25 -1.01 -3.01 -10.24
CA VAL A 25 -2.12 -3.94 -10.40
C VAL A 25 -1.54 -5.34 -10.58
N VAL A 26 -1.93 -6.27 -9.72
CA VAL A 26 -1.46 -7.66 -9.82
C VAL A 26 -2.17 -8.32 -11.00
N ARG A 27 -1.43 -8.82 -12.00
CA ARG A 27 -2.05 -9.58 -13.11
C ARG A 27 -2.79 -10.79 -12.55
N ASN A 28 -3.97 -11.07 -13.09
CA ASN A 28 -4.86 -12.18 -12.72
C ASN A 28 -5.47 -12.15 -11.31
N PHE A 29 -5.07 -11.21 -10.45
CA PHE A 29 -5.61 -11.04 -9.11
C PHE A 29 -6.25 -9.66 -8.97
N PRO A 30 -7.47 -9.53 -8.45
CA PRO A 30 -8.18 -8.25 -8.37
C PRO A 30 -7.63 -7.36 -7.25
N TYR A 31 -6.31 -7.27 -7.07
CA TYR A 31 -5.66 -6.48 -6.04
C TYR A 31 -4.80 -5.36 -6.64
N ALA A 32 -4.92 -4.18 -6.05
CA ALA A 32 -4.04 -3.05 -6.25
C ALA A 32 -3.13 -2.92 -5.02
N ILE A 33 -1.83 -2.84 -5.27
CA ILE A 33 -0.81 -2.63 -4.25
C ILE A 33 -0.38 -1.17 -4.32
N PHE A 34 -0.54 -0.44 -3.22
CA PHE A 34 -0.04 0.92 -3.05
C PHE A 34 1.29 0.86 -2.32
N TYR A 35 2.32 1.47 -2.89
CA TYR A 35 3.67 1.38 -2.36
C TYR A 35 4.48 2.65 -2.61
N ARG A 36 5.57 2.77 -1.85
CA ARG A 36 6.64 3.75 -2.03
C ARG A 36 7.94 3.04 -2.30
N VAL A 37 8.78 3.69 -3.09
CA VAL A 37 10.18 3.31 -3.25
C VAL A 37 10.96 4.32 -2.43
N LEU A 38 11.58 3.85 -1.36
CA LEU A 38 12.62 4.57 -0.62
C LEU A 38 13.97 4.10 -1.16
N ASP A 39 15.07 4.74 -0.74
CA ASP A 39 16.39 4.50 -1.35
C ASP A 39 16.80 3.02 -1.35
N ALA A 40 16.66 2.34 -0.22
CA ALA A 40 17.08 0.95 -0.06
C ALA A 40 15.93 -0.07 -0.04
N GLU A 41 14.67 0.37 -0.10
CA GLU A 41 13.52 -0.51 0.14
C GLU A 41 12.23 -0.09 -0.55
N ILE A 42 11.29 -1.04 -0.63
CA ILE A 42 9.92 -0.82 -1.08
C ILE A 42 8.98 -0.97 0.10
N VAL A 43 8.28 0.09 0.45
CA VAL A 43 7.29 0.10 1.54
C VAL A 43 5.90 -0.12 0.96
N ILE A 44 5.23 -1.20 1.36
CA ILE A 44 3.85 -1.48 0.98
C ILE A 44 2.90 -0.78 1.97
N LEU A 45 2.13 0.19 1.48
CA LEU A 45 1.20 0.98 2.29
C LEU A 45 -0.17 0.32 2.41
N ALA A 46 -0.67 -0.24 1.30
CA ALA A 46 -1.98 -0.87 1.28
C ALA A 46 -2.07 -1.94 0.19
N VAL A 47 -2.82 -3.00 0.48
CA VAL A 47 -3.23 -4.02 -0.50
C VAL A 47 -4.76 -4.01 -0.57
N MET A 48 -5.30 -3.44 -1.64
CA MET A 48 -6.73 -3.23 -1.80
C MET A 48 -7.30 -4.14 -2.88
N ARG A 49 -8.46 -4.74 -2.64
CA ARG A 49 -9.17 -5.53 -3.66
C ARG A 49 -9.98 -4.59 -4.57
N GLY A 50 -9.55 -4.41 -5.81
CA GLY A 50 -10.13 -3.47 -6.78
C GLY A 50 -11.53 -3.83 -7.31
N ARG A 51 -11.99 -5.08 -7.14
CA ARG A 51 -13.37 -5.50 -7.52
C ARG A 51 -14.41 -5.31 -6.40
N ARG A 52 -14.04 -4.74 -5.26
CA ARG A 52 -14.98 -4.55 -4.14
C ARG A 52 -15.71 -3.22 -4.34
N ASP A 53 -17.04 -3.29 -4.32
CA ASP A 53 -17.92 -2.12 -4.42
C ASP A 53 -17.47 -1.02 -3.42
N PRO A 54 -17.15 0.21 -3.89
CA PRO A 54 -16.75 1.33 -3.06
C PRO A 54 -17.76 1.71 -1.97
N SER A 55 -19.05 1.41 -2.18
CA SER A 55 -20.13 1.69 -1.22
C SER A 55 -19.87 1.05 0.17
N ARG A 56 -19.12 -0.05 0.22
CA ARG A 56 -18.84 -0.79 1.45
C ARG A 56 -17.90 -0.10 2.44
N TRP A 57 -17.04 0.82 1.99
CA TRP A 57 -16.11 1.53 2.89
C TRP A 57 -16.52 2.98 3.12
N GLN A 58 -17.24 3.59 2.17
CA GLN A 58 -17.76 4.96 2.32
C GLN A 58 -18.78 5.08 3.46
N GLY A 59 -19.49 4.01 3.79
CA GLY A 59 -20.37 3.97 4.97
C GLY A 59 -19.65 3.74 6.31
N ARG A 60 -18.33 3.55 6.31
CA ARG A 60 -17.55 3.45 7.54
C ARG A 60 -17.14 4.85 7.97
N ASN A 61 -18.06 5.56 8.61
CA ASN A 61 -17.70 6.71 9.44
C ASN A 61 -16.84 6.17 10.60
N GLY A 62 -15.60 6.64 10.68
CA GLY A 62 -14.79 6.57 11.89
C GLY A 62 -15.19 7.69 12.83
#